data_AF-A0A2Z6NFK6-F1
#
_entry.id   AF-A0A2Z6NFK6-F1
#
_cell.length_a   1.000
_cell.length_b   1.000
_cell.length_c   1.000
_cell.angle_alpha   90.00
_cell.angle_beta   90.00
_cell.angle_gamma   90.00
#
_symmetry.space_group_name_H-M   'P 1'
#
loop_
_entity.id
_entity.type
_entity.pdbx_description
1 polymer ?
#
loop_
_entity_poly.entity_id
_entity_poly.type
_entity_poly.pdbx_seq_one_letter_code
_entity_poly.pdbx_strand_id
1 'polypeptide(L)'
;MRNLSFDVYQIELSAPSLCTFSFMGIPYQKFHGSSLSSVEQVNIDAEMLANYPEPPLVLLSWLSDLANIKSLTVSASTLQVLSFVPDILKDKLLSPSLMRSLKSLKVKLEPLSYGLSMALKIVKLEQELKAGFEPSSLIPDGMLGLLLKNSPSADVDIVECSRIDDSFDHLAPFSYSLFPELVQPSSNEHFELDLHRRIQHLKQVKLQTNRYIELAIQEEIIWEREELLALKDYVMMFSKTVDVIGRQIKDARN
;
A
#
# COMPACT_ATOMS: atom_id res chain seq x y z
N MET A 1 -29.75 2.43 -0.86
CA MET A 1 -28.54 1.62 -1.10
C MET A 1 -28.02 1.91 -2.49
N ARG A 2 -26.87 2.59 -2.65
CA ARG A 2 -25.99 2.23 -3.77
C ARG A 2 -24.96 1.29 -3.13
N ASN A 3 -24.90 0.05 -3.57
CA ASN A 3 -23.63 -0.63 -3.44
C ASN A 3 -22.68 0.25 -4.26
N LEU A 4 -21.65 0.83 -3.65
CA LEU A 4 -20.43 1.10 -4.42
C LEU A 4 -19.82 -0.28 -4.69
N SER A 5 -20.52 -1.07 -5.50
CA SER A 5 -19.96 -2.21 -6.19
C SER A 5 -18.96 -1.55 -7.12
N PHE A 6 -17.69 -1.59 -6.74
CA PHE A 6 -16.66 -1.44 -7.75
C PHE A 6 -16.83 -2.66 -8.64
N ASP A 7 -17.56 -2.46 -9.74
CA ASP A 7 -17.82 -3.55 -10.66
C ASP A 7 -16.47 -4.11 -11.08
N VAL A 8 -16.30 -5.42 -10.92
CA VAL A 8 -15.12 -6.09 -11.46
C VAL A 8 -15.27 -6.06 -12.97
N TYR A 9 -14.42 -5.28 -13.62
CA TYR A 9 -14.47 -5.14 -15.08
C TYR A 9 -13.64 -6.23 -15.72
N GLN A 10 -14.14 -6.79 -16.82
CA GLN A 10 -13.39 -7.73 -17.63
C GLN A 10 -12.65 -6.96 -18.72
N ILE A 11 -11.37 -7.27 -18.89
CA ILE A 11 -10.51 -6.68 -19.92
C ILE A 11 -9.99 -7.80 -20.81
N GLU A 12 -10.18 -7.63 -22.11
CA GLU A 12 -9.53 -8.45 -23.13
C GLU A 12 -8.43 -7.62 -23.79
N LEU A 13 -7.20 -8.13 -23.79
CA LEU A 13 -6.08 -7.48 -24.48
C LEU A 13 -5.65 -8.35 -25.66
N SER A 14 -5.82 -7.82 -26.88
CA SER A 14 -5.27 -8.42 -28.10
C SER A 14 -3.86 -7.88 -28.37
N ALA A 15 -2.93 -8.13 -27.44
CA ALA A 15 -1.57 -7.62 -27.49
C ALA A 15 -0.54 -8.77 -27.52
N PRO A 16 -0.42 -9.51 -28.64
CA PRO A 16 0.42 -10.72 -28.70
C PRO A 16 1.92 -10.45 -28.51
N SER A 17 2.36 -9.20 -28.66
CA SER A 17 3.75 -8.78 -28.46
C SER A 17 3.97 -7.99 -27.16
N LEU A 18 3.00 -7.99 -26.23
CA LEU A 18 3.17 -7.33 -24.94
C LEU A 18 4.18 -8.10 -24.07
N CYS A 19 5.40 -7.59 -23.98
CA CYS A 19 6.47 -8.22 -23.18
C CYS A 19 6.50 -7.76 -21.72
N THR A 20 5.97 -6.57 -21.44
CA THR A 20 6.03 -5.94 -20.11
C THR A 20 4.64 -5.52 -19.68
N PHE A 21 4.28 -5.87 -18.45
CA PHE A 21 3.04 -5.47 -17.80
C PHE A 21 3.36 -4.71 -16.51
N SER A 22 2.70 -3.58 -16.29
CA SER A 22 2.87 -2.78 -15.07
C SER A 22 1.52 -2.31 -14.57
N PHE A 23 1.30 -2.45 -13.26
CA PHE A 23 0.07 -2.06 -12.59
C PHE A 23 0.36 -1.37 -11.27
N MET A 24 -0.37 -0.28 -11.00
CA MET A 24 -0.36 0.45 -9.73
C MET A 24 -1.82 0.78 -9.35
N GLY A 25 -2.21 0.48 -8.12
CA GLY A 25 -3.53 0.80 -7.57
C GLY A 25 -4.31 -0.42 -7.07
N ILE A 26 -5.64 -0.35 -7.08
CA ILE A 26 -6.50 -1.45 -6.57
C ILE A 26 -6.95 -2.36 -7.74
N PRO A 27 -6.63 -3.68 -7.70
CA PRO A 27 -6.92 -4.58 -8.81
C PRO A 27 -8.42 -4.92 -8.89
N TYR A 28 -9.13 -4.26 -9.80
CA TYR A 28 -10.56 -4.53 -10.11
C TYR A 28 -10.77 -5.09 -11.52
N GLN A 29 -9.70 -5.30 -12.29
CA GLN A 29 -9.76 -5.69 -13.69
C GLN A 29 -9.43 -7.17 -13.84
N LYS A 30 -10.34 -8.02 -14.31
CA LYS A 30 -10.01 -9.42 -14.65
C LYS A 30 -9.61 -9.53 -16.11
N PHE A 31 -8.49 -10.18 -16.38
CA PHE A 31 -8.09 -10.47 -17.76
C PHE A 31 -8.83 -11.70 -18.29
N HIS A 32 -9.07 -11.70 -19.59
CA HIS A 32 -9.70 -12.83 -20.28
C HIS A 32 -8.85 -13.30 -21.46
N GLY A 33 -8.85 -14.62 -21.67
CA GLY A 33 -8.08 -15.26 -22.73
C GLY A 33 -6.58 -15.34 -22.40
N SER A 34 -5.75 -15.52 -23.43
CA SER A 34 -4.30 -15.59 -23.32
C SER A 34 -3.64 -14.20 -23.37
N SER A 35 -4.33 -13.17 -22.89
CA SER A 35 -3.96 -11.75 -23.06
C SER A 35 -2.58 -11.38 -22.51
N LEU A 36 -2.06 -12.17 -21.57
CA LEU A 36 -0.77 -11.94 -20.92
C LEU A 36 0.24 -13.07 -21.16
N SER A 37 -0.01 -13.98 -22.09
CA SER A 37 0.87 -15.14 -22.30
C SER A 37 2.24 -14.79 -22.85
N SER A 38 2.39 -13.65 -23.53
CA SER A 38 3.67 -13.15 -24.05
C SER A 38 4.45 -12.28 -23.07
N VAL A 39 3.86 -11.97 -21.90
CA VAL A 39 4.48 -11.10 -20.90
C VAL A 39 5.61 -11.86 -20.19
N GLU A 40 6.80 -11.27 -20.21
CA GLU A 40 7.99 -11.79 -19.55
C GLU A 40 8.37 -10.97 -18.31
N GLN A 41 7.98 -9.70 -18.27
CA GLN A 41 8.31 -8.76 -17.19
C GLN A 41 7.05 -8.19 -16.57
N VAL A 42 6.92 -8.30 -15.25
CA VAL A 42 5.73 -7.88 -14.52
C VAL A 42 6.14 -7.00 -13.36
N ASN A 43 5.47 -5.86 -13.21
CA ASN A 43 5.61 -4.97 -12.06
C ASN A 43 4.21 -4.70 -11.47
N ILE A 44 3.97 -5.13 -10.23
CA ILE A 44 2.66 -4.97 -9.58
C ILE A 44 2.83 -4.26 -8.25
N ASP A 45 2.20 -3.11 -8.15
CA ASP A 45 1.99 -2.37 -6.93
C ASP A 45 0.49 -2.29 -6.61
N ALA A 46 0.02 -3.28 -5.85
CA ALA A 46 -1.39 -3.48 -5.57
C ALA A 46 -1.73 -3.00 -4.16
N GLU A 47 -2.80 -2.23 -4.08
CA GLU A 47 -3.42 -1.77 -2.85
C GLU A 47 -4.80 -2.42 -2.63
N MET A 48 -5.34 -2.24 -1.43
CA MET A 48 -6.69 -2.66 -1.09
C MET A 48 -7.26 -1.74 -0.01
N LEU A 49 -8.55 -1.43 -0.13
CA LEU A 49 -9.32 -0.77 0.91
C LEU A 49 -9.99 -1.80 1.81
N ALA A 50 -10.23 -1.43 3.07
CA ALA A 50 -11.02 -2.25 3.98
C ALA A 50 -12.40 -2.58 3.39
N ASN A 51 -12.88 -3.81 3.61
CA ASN A 51 -14.20 -4.32 3.24
C ASN A 51 -14.41 -4.77 1.78
N TYR A 52 -13.35 -4.91 0.98
CA TYR A 52 -13.46 -5.40 -0.41
C TYR A 52 -12.75 -6.76 -0.59
N PRO A 53 -13.49 -7.87 -0.77
CA PRO A 53 -12.90 -9.20 -0.93
C PRO A 53 -12.40 -9.49 -2.35
N GLU A 54 -12.75 -8.68 -3.35
CA GLU A 54 -12.42 -8.93 -4.76
C GLU A 54 -10.94 -8.72 -5.10
N PRO A 55 -10.27 -7.63 -4.65
CA PRO A 55 -8.90 -7.33 -5.08
C PRO A 55 -7.88 -8.46 -4.87
N PRO A 56 -7.86 -9.16 -3.71
CA PRO A 56 -6.97 -10.32 -3.52
C PRO A 56 -7.20 -11.44 -4.55
N LEU A 57 -8.45 -11.72 -4.91
CA LEU A 57 -8.81 -12.76 -5.87
C LEU A 57 -8.51 -12.36 -7.32
N VAL A 58 -8.70 -11.08 -7.66
CA VAL A 58 -8.32 -10.53 -8.97
C VAL A 58 -6.80 -10.62 -9.13
N LEU A 59 -6.04 -10.19 -8.12
CA LEU A 59 -4.59 -10.28 -8.13
C LEU A 59 -4.11 -11.73 -8.30
N LEU A 60 -4.71 -12.69 -7.57
CA LEU A 60 -4.40 -14.10 -7.72
C LEU A 60 -4.68 -14.63 -9.14
N SER A 61 -5.77 -14.19 -9.77
CA SER A 61 -6.07 -14.57 -11.15
C SER A 61 -5.01 -14.08 -12.13
N TRP A 62 -4.52 -12.84 -11.99
CA TRP A 62 -3.46 -12.31 -12.83
C TRP A 62 -2.19 -13.14 -12.74
N LEU A 63 -1.76 -13.45 -11.51
CA LEU A 63 -0.55 -14.24 -11.29
C LEU A 63 -0.68 -15.63 -11.96
N SER A 64 -1.88 -16.21 -11.95
CA SER A 64 -2.16 -17.50 -12.58
C SER A 64 -2.08 -17.45 -14.11
N ASP A 65 -2.53 -16.34 -14.72
CA ASP A 65 -2.53 -16.14 -16.17
C ASP A 65 -1.14 -15.80 -16.73
N LEU A 66 -0.24 -15.32 -15.87
CA LEU A 66 1.12 -14.92 -16.22
C LEU A 66 2.10 -16.12 -16.21
N ALA A 67 1.88 -17.09 -17.10
CA ALA A 67 2.63 -18.35 -17.11
C ALA A 67 4.12 -18.24 -17.51
N ASN A 68 4.49 -17.23 -18.31
CA ASN A 68 5.81 -17.11 -18.94
C ASN A 68 6.70 -16.01 -18.33
N ILE A 69 6.37 -15.51 -17.15
CA ILE A 69 7.17 -14.48 -16.48
C ILE A 69 8.59 -14.97 -16.26
N LYS A 70 9.56 -14.11 -16.63
CA LYS A 70 10.97 -14.23 -16.27
C LYS A 70 11.36 -13.28 -15.14
N SER A 71 10.73 -12.11 -15.03
CA SER A 71 11.01 -11.15 -13.98
C SER A 71 9.72 -10.61 -13.35
N LEU A 72 9.62 -10.72 -12.03
CA LEU A 72 8.51 -10.21 -11.23
C LEU A 72 9.01 -9.17 -10.25
N THR A 73 8.45 -7.96 -10.29
CA THR A 73 8.59 -6.94 -9.26
C THR A 73 7.26 -6.77 -8.56
N VAL A 74 7.26 -6.84 -7.23
CA VAL A 74 6.07 -6.62 -6.39
C VAL A 74 6.41 -5.70 -5.22
N SER A 75 5.44 -4.95 -4.73
CA SER A 75 5.55 -4.20 -3.47
C SER A 75 5.16 -5.06 -2.26
N ALA A 76 5.58 -4.63 -1.07
CA ALA A 76 5.13 -5.23 0.19
C ALA A 76 3.60 -5.15 0.34
N SER A 77 2.99 -4.05 -0.11
CA SER A 77 1.52 -3.91 -0.19
C SER A 77 0.90 -4.99 -1.07
N THR A 78 1.45 -5.29 -2.26
CA THR A 78 0.99 -6.39 -3.11
C THR A 78 0.98 -7.73 -2.38
N LEU A 79 2.06 -8.04 -1.63
CA LEU A 79 2.14 -9.29 -0.87
C LEU A 79 1.14 -9.33 0.28
N GLN A 80 0.90 -8.21 0.96
CA GLN A 80 -0.14 -8.10 1.97
C GLN A 80 -1.52 -8.34 1.38
N VAL A 81 -1.87 -7.67 0.27
CA VAL A 81 -3.17 -7.86 -0.42
C VAL A 81 -3.38 -9.33 -0.80
N LEU A 82 -2.36 -9.98 -1.35
CA LEU A 82 -2.44 -11.38 -1.73
C LEU A 82 -2.63 -12.33 -0.52
N SER A 83 -2.10 -11.97 0.66
CA SER A 83 -2.25 -12.76 1.89
C SER A 83 -3.68 -12.79 2.45
N PHE A 84 -4.56 -11.88 2.01
CA PHE A 84 -5.98 -11.91 2.38
C PHE A 84 -6.75 -13.05 1.68
N VAL A 85 -6.17 -13.70 0.65
CA VAL A 85 -6.81 -14.87 0.04
C VAL A 85 -6.79 -16.03 1.03
N PRO A 86 -7.96 -16.55 1.44
CA PRO A 86 -8.02 -17.67 2.36
C PRO A 86 -7.31 -18.88 1.75
N ASP A 87 -6.55 -19.60 2.58
CA ASP A 87 -5.90 -20.85 2.20
C ASP A 87 -4.90 -20.75 1.03
N ILE A 88 -4.44 -19.56 0.65
CA ILE A 88 -3.56 -19.37 -0.52
C ILE A 88 -2.25 -20.16 -0.44
N LEU A 89 -1.74 -20.37 0.78
CA LEU A 89 -0.54 -21.18 1.04
C LEU A 89 -0.81 -22.69 0.95
N LYS A 90 -2.07 -23.13 0.88
CA LYS A 90 -2.42 -24.54 0.67
C LYS A 90 -2.28 -24.88 -0.81
N ASP A 91 -1.66 -26.01 -1.10
CA ASP A 91 -1.28 -26.48 -2.44
C ASP A 91 -2.40 -26.56 -3.49
N LYS A 92 -3.67 -26.41 -3.10
CA LYS A 92 -4.83 -26.56 -3.99
C LYS A 92 -5.19 -25.31 -4.82
N LEU A 93 -4.80 -24.11 -4.40
CA LEU A 93 -5.29 -22.87 -5.02
C LEU A 93 -4.40 -22.34 -6.14
N LEU A 94 -3.14 -22.78 -6.20
CA LEU A 94 -2.17 -22.27 -7.17
C LEU A 94 -1.96 -23.26 -8.30
N SER A 95 -2.04 -22.76 -9.53
CA SER A 95 -1.76 -23.58 -10.71
C SER A 95 -0.31 -24.11 -10.66
N PRO A 96 -0.04 -25.37 -11.04
CA PRO A 96 1.32 -25.91 -11.21
C PRO A 96 2.18 -25.17 -12.25
N SER A 97 1.57 -24.27 -13.03
CA SER A 97 2.25 -23.40 -14.00
C SER A 97 2.69 -22.06 -13.42
N LEU A 98 2.24 -21.70 -12.22
CA LEU A 98 2.53 -20.41 -11.61
C LEU A 98 4.04 -20.19 -11.52
N MET A 99 4.55 -19.14 -12.16
CA MET A 99 5.93 -18.68 -12.03
C MET A 99 7.00 -19.76 -12.30
N ARG A 100 6.73 -20.73 -13.18
CA ARG A 100 7.70 -21.80 -13.53
C ARG A 100 8.95 -21.28 -14.25
N SER A 101 8.84 -20.13 -14.92
CA SER A 101 9.92 -19.55 -15.71
C SER A 101 10.62 -18.38 -15.03
N LEU A 102 10.30 -18.13 -13.76
CA LEU A 102 10.78 -16.97 -13.02
C LEU A 102 12.30 -17.09 -12.81
N LYS A 103 13.01 -16.02 -13.17
CA LYS A 103 14.47 -15.90 -13.02
C LYS A 103 14.84 -14.85 -11.99
N SER A 104 14.02 -13.81 -11.83
CA SER A 104 14.21 -12.80 -10.79
C SER A 104 12.89 -12.38 -10.15
N LEU A 105 12.94 -12.25 -8.82
CA LEU A 105 11.89 -11.69 -7.98
C LEU A 105 12.46 -10.47 -7.25
N LYS A 106 11.86 -9.31 -7.47
CA LYS A 106 12.17 -8.09 -6.73
C LYS A 106 11.01 -7.73 -5.82
N VAL A 107 11.29 -7.46 -4.55
CA VAL A 107 10.31 -6.97 -3.59
C VAL A 107 10.69 -5.57 -3.12
N LYS A 108 9.77 -4.62 -3.32
CA LYS A 108 9.90 -3.25 -2.81
C LYS A 108 9.26 -3.16 -1.44
N LEU A 109 10.06 -2.87 -0.42
CA LEU A 109 9.57 -2.56 0.92
C LEU A 109 9.21 -1.08 0.97
N GLU A 110 7.95 -0.79 0.70
CA GLU A 110 7.36 0.53 0.86
C GLU A 110 6.43 0.51 2.08
N PRO A 111 6.26 1.63 2.81
CA PRO A 111 5.25 1.71 3.85
C PRO A 111 3.87 1.38 3.30
N LEU A 112 3.00 0.80 4.12
CA LEU A 112 1.64 0.47 3.69
C LEU A 112 0.80 1.74 3.54
N SER A 113 -0.16 1.76 2.61
CA SER A 113 -1.18 2.81 2.57
C SER A 113 -2.10 2.70 3.81
N TYR A 114 -2.73 3.81 4.18
CA TYR A 114 -3.62 3.84 5.33
C TYR A 114 -4.79 2.85 5.17
N GLY A 115 -5.40 2.80 3.98
CA GLY A 115 -6.49 1.87 3.66
C GLY A 115 -6.10 0.40 3.89
N LEU A 116 -4.91 0.00 3.43
CA LEU A 116 -4.39 -1.35 3.62
C LEU A 116 -4.00 -1.61 5.10
N SER A 117 -3.43 -0.61 5.78
CA SER A 117 -3.15 -0.68 7.22
C SER A 117 -4.43 -0.91 8.03
N MET A 118 -5.52 -0.20 7.68
CA MET A 118 -6.83 -0.39 8.30
C MET A 118 -7.43 -1.76 8.00
N ALA A 119 -7.32 -2.25 6.76
CA ALA A 119 -7.77 -3.59 6.40
C ALA A 119 -7.04 -4.68 7.22
N LEU A 120 -5.72 -4.54 7.38
CA LEU A 120 -4.93 -5.44 8.21
C LEU A 120 -5.34 -5.38 9.68
N LYS A 121 -5.58 -4.19 10.23
CA LYS A 121 -6.07 -4.03 11.61
C LYS A 121 -7.43 -4.69 11.81
N ILE A 122 -8.36 -4.57 10.86
CA ILE A 122 -9.68 -5.21 10.94
C ILE A 122 -9.54 -6.72 10.96
N VAL A 123 -8.79 -7.30 10.00
CA VAL A 123 -8.58 -8.76 9.96
C VAL A 123 -7.82 -9.25 11.20
N LYS A 124 -6.84 -8.49 11.66
CA LYS A 124 -6.13 -8.81 12.90
C LYS A 124 -7.08 -8.78 14.10
N LEU A 125 -7.96 -7.81 14.20
CA LEU A 125 -8.96 -7.74 15.27
C LEU A 125 -9.94 -8.92 15.21
N GLU A 126 -10.37 -9.35 14.02
CA GLU A 126 -11.18 -10.55 13.83
C GLU A 126 -10.44 -11.85 14.21
N GLN A 127 -9.13 -11.91 13.97
CA GLN A 127 -8.26 -13.04 14.34
C GLN A 127 -7.92 -13.03 15.83
N GLU A 128 -7.68 -11.88 16.44
CA GLU A 128 -7.41 -11.69 17.88
C GLU A 128 -8.61 -12.08 18.74
N LEU A 129 -9.83 -11.86 18.25
CA LEU A 129 -11.05 -12.40 18.84
C LEU A 129 -11.08 -13.95 18.84
N LYS A 130 -10.20 -14.61 18.07
CA LYS A 130 -10.14 -16.06 17.90
C LYS A 130 -8.85 -16.71 18.41
N ALA A 131 -7.70 -16.02 18.42
CA ALA A 131 -6.40 -16.53 18.90
C ALA A 131 -5.40 -15.38 19.16
N GLY A 132 -4.52 -15.54 20.14
CA GLY A 132 -3.60 -14.52 20.65
C GLY A 132 -2.56 -13.95 19.66
N PHE A 133 -1.94 -12.84 20.06
CA PHE A 133 -1.22 -11.85 19.25
C PHE A 133 0.16 -12.28 18.71
N GLU A 134 0.43 -12.03 17.43
CA GLU A 134 1.79 -11.78 16.90
C GLU A 134 1.83 -10.52 16.02
N PRO A 135 2.96 -9.77 15.99
CA PRO A 135 3.14 -8.64 15.08
C PRO A 135 3.34 -9.11 13.64
N SER A 136 2.63 -8.51 12.69
CA SER A 136 2.76 -8.81 11.26
C SER A 136 3.96 -8.09 10.66
N SER A 137 4.88 -8.83 10.05
CA SER A 137 5.92 -8.30 9.17
C SER A 137 5.31 -7.64 7.92
N LEU A 138 6.06 -6.73 7.28
CA LEU A 138 5.69 -6.09 6.01
C LEU A 138 5.50 -7.10 4.87
N ILE A 139 6.32 -8.15 4.86
CA ILE A 139 6.18 -9.32 3.98
C ILE A 139 5.52 -10.42 4.81
N PRO A 140 4.30 -10.87 4.46
CA PRO A 140 3.65 -11.96 5.19
C PRO A 140 4.42 -13.27 5.04
N ASP A 141 4.45 -14.07 6.10
CA ASP A 141 5.17 -15.33 6.13
C ASP A 141 4.71 -16.29 5.03
N GLY A 142 5.67 -17.01 4.44
CA GLY A 142 5.40 -17.97 3.36
C GLY A 142 5.08 -17.35 1.99
N MET A 143 4.82 -16.05 1.89
CA MET A 143 4.48 -15.41 0.61
C MET A 143 5.62 -15.43 -0.41
N LEU A 144 6.86 -15.18 0.03
CA LEU A 144 8.03 -15.33 -0.84
C LEU A 144 8.19 -16.78 -1.31
N GLY A 145 8.04 -17.73 -0.38
CA GLY A 145 8.11 -19.16 -0.68
C GLY A 145 7.03 -19.59 -1.68
N LEU A 146 5.84 -19.01 -1.59
CA LEU A 146 4.74 -19.23 -2.52
C LEU A 146 5.12 -18.80 -3.95
N LEU A 147 5.65 -17.59 -4.12
CA LEU A 147 6.03 -17.07 -5.44
C LEU A 147 7.22 -17.85 -6.05
N LEU A 148 8.13 -18.32 -5.20
CA LEU A 148 9.33 -19.06 -5.60
C LEU A 148 9.12 -20.57 -5.70
N LYS A 149 7.95 -21.08 -5.31
CA LYS A 149 7.67 -22.52 -5.17
C LYS A 149 8.07 -23.33 -6.41
N ASN A 150 7.77 -22.81 -7.60
CA ASN A 150 8.06 -23.47 -8.87
C ASN A 150 9.35 -22.97 -9.56
N SER A 151 10.05 -22.01 -8.94
CA SER A 151 11.32 -21.44 -9.41
C SER A 151 12.25 -21.14 -8.23
N PRO A 152 12.70 -22.17 -7.48
CA PRO A 152 13.49 -21.99 -6.26
C PRO A 152 14.88 -21.39 -6.53
N SER A 153 15.34 -21.39 -7.78
CA SER A 153 16.62 -20.81 -8.20
C SER A 153 16.52 -19.36 -8.69
N ALA A 154 15.33 -18.74 -8.64
CA ALA A 154 15.18 -17.35 -9.03
C ALA A 154 15.98 -16.44 -8.07
N ASP A 155 16.62 -15.43 -8.62
CA ASP A 155 17.33 -14.41 -7.86
C ASP A 155 16.32 -13.53 -7.10
N VAL A 156 16.59 -13.26 -5.83
CA VAL A 156 15.66 -12.52 -4.97
C VAL A 156 16.33 -11.25 -4.48
N ASP A 157 15.78 -10.11 -4.87
CA ASP A 157 16.22 -8.78 -4.45
C ASP A 157 15.13 -8.13 -3.58
N ILE A 158 15.47 -7.75 -2.35
CA ILE A 158 14.57 -7.03 -1.45
C ILE A 158 15.16 -5.64 -1.25
N VAL A 159 14.42 -4.63 -1.71
CA VAL A 159 14.88 -3.24 -1.70
C VAL A 159 13.99 -2.44 -0.79
N GLU A 160 14.60 -1.74 0.16
CA GLU A 160 13.92 -0.76 0.99
C GLU A 160 13.71 0.53 0.19
N CYS A 161 12.45 0.89 -0.01
CA CYS A 161 12.05 2.08 -0.73
C CYS A 161 11.48 3.07 0.28
N SER A 162 12.23 4.12 0.58
CA SER A 162 11.70 5.25 1.34
C SER A 162 10.63 5.96 0.51
N ARG A 163 9.43 6.14 1.09
CA ARG A 163 8.29 6.87 0.52
C ARG A 163 8.51 8.37 0.33
N ILE A 164 9.72 8.85 0.59
CA ILE A 164 10.08 10.23 0.41
C ILE A 164 10.32 10.38 -1.09
N ASP A 165 9.24 10.70 -1.79
CA ASP A 165 9.27 11.37 -3.08
C ASP A 165 10.32 12.50 -3.00
N ASP A 166 11.05 12.75 -4.09
CA ASP A 166 12.12 13.76 -4.21
C ASP A 166 11.67 15.19 -3.78
N SER A 167 10.39 15.36 -3.41
CA SER A 167 9.77 16.44 -2.64
C SER A 167 10.56 16.90 -1.40
N PHE A 168 11.42 16.07 -0.81
CA PHE A 168 12.26 16.51 0.32
C PHE A 168 13.75 16.69 -0.04
N ASP A 169 14.16 16.37 -1.27
CA ASP A 169 15.58 16.45 -1.70
C ASP A 169 16.12 17.89 -1.76
N HIS A 170 15.22 18.85 -1.91
CA HIS A 170 15.57 20.28 -1.87
C HIS A 170 15.65 20.82 -0.44
N LEU A 171 15.29 20.02 0.57
CA LEU A 171 15.43 20.38 1.98
C LEU A 171 16.70 19.74 2.53
N ALA A 172 17.59 20.57 3.08
CA ALA A 172 18.83 20.09 3.68
C ALA A 172 18.52 19.03 4.76
N PRO A 173 19.27 17.91 4.83
CA PRO A 173 19.04 16.87 5.82
C PRO A 173 19.01 17.45 7.23
N PHE A 174 18.06 16.99 8.06
CA PHE A 174 18.05 17.33 9.48
C PHE A 174 19.30 16.76 10.15
N SER A 175 20.33 17.58 10.29
CA SER A 175 21.57 17.14 10.94
C SER A 175 21.37 17.10 12.45
N TYR A 176 21.26 15.90 13.01
CA TYR A 176 21.22 15.66 14.45
C TYR A 176 22.51 16.09 15.18
N SER A 177 23.57 16.44 14.43
CA SER A 177 24.80 17.03 14.97
C SER A 177 24.63 18.45 15.51
N LEU A 178 23.46 19.08 15.35
CA LEU A 178 23.24 20.50 15.68
C LEU A 178 22.88 20.77 17.14
N PHE A 179 22.49 19.74 17.89
CA PHE A 179 22.07 19.89 19.30
C PHE A 179 23.22 19.93 20.32
N PRO A 180 24.33 19.19 20.17
CA PRO A 180 25.41 19.20 21.17
C PRO A 180 26.14 20.54 21.31
N GLU A 181 26.28 21.33 20.24
CA GLU A 181 26.97 22.63 20.26
C GLU A 181 26.17 23.76 20.96
N LEU A 182 24.85 23.59 21.12
CA LEU A 182 23.98 24.58 21.77
C LEU A 182 24.09 24.56 23.29
N VAL A 183 24.50 23.44 23.88
CA VAL A 183 24.50 23.21 25.33
C VAL A 183 25.87 23.47 25.96
N GLN A 184 26.95 23.53 25.17
CA GLN A 184 28.28 23.79 25.71
C GLN A 184 28.54 25.30 25.89
N PRO A 185 28.92 25.76 27.10
CA PRO A 185 29.24 27.16 27.35
C PRO A 185 30.53 27.56 26.62
N SER A 186 30.49 28.68 25.91
CA SER A 186 31.69 29.32 25.33
C SER A 186 32.55 29.92 26.44
N SER A 187 33.85 29.63 26.43
CA SER A 187 34.81 30.11 27.43
C SER A 187 35.49 31.44 27.07
N ASN A 188 34.98 32.24 26.12
CA ASN A 188 35.71 33.39 25.56
C ASN A 188 34.93 34.72 25.50
N GLU A 189 35.68 35.84 25.52
CA GLU A 189 35.28 37.28 25.57
C GLU A 189 34.37 37.79 24.42
N HIS A 190 33.82 36.92 23.59
CA HIS A 190 32.84 37.26 22.56
C HIS A 190 31.50 36.54 22.78
N PHE A 191 31.13 36.39 24.05
CA PHE A 191 29.92 35.74 24.52
C PHE A 191 28.65 36.27 23.82
N GLU A 192 28.50 37.58 23.66
CA GLU A 192 27.31 38.15 23.02
C GLU A 192 27.22 37.83 21.52
N LEU A 193 28.34 37.82 20.79
CA LEU A 193 28.38 37.47 19.37
C LEU A 193 28.10 35.97 19.14
N ASP A 194 28.63 35.12 20.02
CA ASP A 194 28.35 33.68 20.02
C ASP A 194 26.87 33.41 20.31
N LEU A 195 26.31 34.07 21.33
CA LEU A 195 24.89 33.95 21.67
C LEU A 195 24.00 34.44 20.52
N HIS A 196 24.37 35.54 19.87
CA HIS A 196 23.63 36.07 18.72
C HIS A 196 23.66 35.09 17.53
N ARG A 197 24.82 34.48 17.25
CA ARG A 197 24.97 33.45 16.21
C ARG A 197 24.12 32.22 16.51
N ARG A 198 24.10 31.74 17.76
CA ARG A 198 23.29 30.59 18.20
C ARG A 198 21.79 30.88 18.11
N ILE A 199 21.35 32.09 18.47
CA ILE A 199 19.94 32.51 18.35
C ILE A 199 19.50 32.54 16.88
N GLN A 200 20.33 33.06 15.98
CA GLN A 200 20.00 33.08 14.55
C GLN A 200 19.93 31.66 13.97
N HIS A 201 20.82 30.77 14.40
CA HIS A 201 20.78 29.37 14.01
C HIS A 201 19.50 28.68 14.50
N LEU A 202 19.10 28.88 15.75
CA LEU A 202 17.84 28.33 16.30
C LEU A 202 16.60 28.85 15.55
N LYS A 203 16.61 30.12 15.13
CA LYS A 203 15.52 30.68 14.30
C LYS A 203 15.43 29.99 12.94
N GLN A 204 16.58 29.69 12.33
CA GLN A 204 16.63 28.98 11.05
C GLN A 204 16.15 27.53 11.17
N VAL A 205 16.58 26.81 12.22
CA VAL A 205 16.11 25.45 12.51
C VAL A 205 14.59 25.46 12.74
N LYS A 206 14.08 26.38 13.55
CA LYS A 206 12.62 26.53 13.78
C LYS A 206 11.85 26.77 12.48
N LEU A 207 12.37 27.62 11.59
CA LEU A 207 11.73 27.91 10.31
C LEU A 207 11.70 26.66 9.40
N GLN A 208 12.79 25.88 9.39
CA GLN A 208 12.83 24.63 8.65
C GLN A 208 11.87 23.59 9.22
N THR A 209 11.86 23.39 10.55
CA THR A 209 10.90 22.49 11.23
C THR A 209 9.46 22.84 10.87
N ASN A 210 9.10 24.13 10.88
CA ASN A 210 7.75 24.57 10.53
C ASN A 210 7.37 24.25 9.08
N ARG A 211 8.30 24.33 8.13
CA ARG A 211 8.05 23.95 6.73
C ARG A 211 7.82 22.45 6.56
N TYR A 212 8.58 21.62 7.26
CA TYR A 212 8.35 20.17 7.29
C TYR A 212 6.98 19.83 7.89
N ILE A 213 6.57 20.53 8.96
CA ILE A 213 5.26 20.36 9.58
C ILE A 213 4.14 20.80 8.63
N GLU A 214 4.28 21.95 7.96
CA GLU A 214 3.27 22.44 7.01
C GLU A 214 3.09 21.51 5.80
N LEU A 215 4.17 20.94 5.26
CA LEU A 215 4.12 19.97 4.17
C LEU A 215 3.47 18.65 4.61
N ALA A 216 3.84 18.14 5.79
CA ALA A 216 3.24 16.93 6.36
C ALA A 216 1.73 17.13 6.63
N ILE A 217 1.34 18.30 7.16
CA ILE A 217 -0.06 18.66 7.37
C ILE A 217 -0.79 18.83 6.04
N GLN A 218 -0.18 19.40 5.00
CA GLN A 218 -0.83 19.52 3.69
C GLN A 218 -1.09 18.16 3.04
N GLU A 219 -0.14 17.23 3.12
CA GLU A 219 -0.34 15.86 2.63
C GLU A 219 -1.40 15.11 3.44
N GLU A 220 -1.35 15.19 4.78
CA GLU A 220 -2.34 14.59 5.68
C GLU A 220 -3.75 15.15 5.46
N ILE A 221 -3.89 16.47 5.24
CA ILE A 221 -5.17 17.13 4.92
C ILE A 221 -5.72 16.70 3.56
N ILE A 222 -4.87 16.48 2.55
CA ILE A 222 -5.33 16.00 1.23
C ILE A 222 -5.92 14.59 1.36
N TRP A 223 -5.24 13.71 2.09
CA TRP A 223 -5.70 12.35 2.38
C TRP A 223 -6.99 12.31 3.22
N GLU A 224 -7.04 13.04 4.34
CA GLU A 224 -8.23 13.12 5.19
C GLU A 224 -9.44 13.70 4.43
N ARG A 225 -9.22 14.61 3.48
CA ARG A 225 -10.28 15.22 2.68
C ARG A 225 -10.92 14.24 1.71
N GLU A 226 -10.14 13.37 1.06
CA GLU A 226 -10.68 12.33 0.18
C GLU A 226 -11.45 11.27 0.97
N GLU A 227 -10.96 10.91 2.16
CA GLU A 227 -11.64 9.98 3.06
C GLU A 227 -12.94 10.55 3.66
N LEU A 228 -12.95 11.84 4.05
CA LEU A 228 -14.15 12.51 4.56
C LEU A 228 -15.23 12.63 3.47
N LEU A 229 -14.83 12.79 2.20
CA LEU A 229 -15.74 12.77 1.07
C LEU A 229 -16.35 11.37 0.88
N ALA A 230 -15.54 10.31 0.96
CA ALA A 230 -16.04 8.93 0.90
C ALA A 230 -17.00 8.62 2.06
N LEU A 231 -16.65 9.01 3.29
CA LEU A 231 -17.49 8.79 4.47
C LEU A 231 -18.82 9.56 4.39
N LYS A 232 -18.80 10.78 3.87
CA LYS A 232 -20.00 11.59 3.64
C LYS A 232 -20.97 10.92 2.66
N ASP A 233 -20.45 10.31 1.61
CA ASP A 233 -21.27 9.57 0.65
C ASP A 233 -21.90 8.32 1.29
N TYR A 234 -21.17 7.62 2.17
CA TYR A 234 -21.70 6.51 2.97
C TYR A 234 -22.83 6.93 3.90
N VAL A 235 -22.66 8.02 4.67
CA VAL A 235 -23.69 8.54 5.57
C VAL A 235 -24.96 8.89 4.79
N MET A 236 -24.81 9.55 3.64
CA MET A 236 -25.95 9.89 2.77
C MET A 236 -26.69 8.65 2.26
N MET A 237 -25.98 7.57 1.95
CA MET A 237 -26.60 6.31 1.55
C MET A 237 -27.33 5.61 2.68
N PHE A 238 -26.77 5.67 3.88
CA PHE A 238 -27.36 5.08 5.07
C PHE A 238 -28.70 5.76 5.39
N SER A 239 -28.73 7.09 5.42
CA SER A 239 -29.95 7.89 5.63
C SER A 239 -31.04 7.54 4.61
N LYS A 240 -30.70 7.48 3.31
CA LYS A 240 -31.66 7.10 2.26
C LYS A 240 -32.25 5.71 2.46
N THR A 241 -31.47 4.79 3.02
CA THR A 241 -31.89 3.40 3.25
C THR A 241 -32.82 3.32 4.46
N VAL A 242 -32.52 4.04 5.54
CA VAL A 242 -33.41 4.20 6.69
C VAL A 242 -34.76 4.78 6.25
N ASP A 243 -34.76 5.80 5.38
CA ASP A 243 -35.98 6.41 4.87
C ASP A 243 -36.85 5.43 4.04
N VAL A 244 -36.21 4.58 3.23
CA VAL A 244 -36.92 3.55 2.44
C VAL A 244 -37.56 2.51 3.35
N ILE A 245 -36.82 2.01 4.33
CA ILE A 245 -37.33 1.03 5.29
C ILE A 245 -38.47 1.63 6.12
N GLY A 246 -38.33 2.88 6.56
CA GLY A 246 -39.37 3.60 7.28
C GLY A 246 -40.68 3.72 6.48
N ARG A 247 -40.59 3.95 5.17
CA ARG A 247 -41.76 3.95 4.27
C ARG A 247 -42.40 2.57 4.15
N GLN A 248 -41.61 1.52 3.94
CA GLN A 248 -42.11 0.14 3.82
C GLN A 248 -42.85 -0.33 5.08
N ILE A 249 -42.33 0.02 6.27
CA ILE A 249 -43.00 -0.29 7.55
C ILE A 249 -44.34 0.43 7.67
N LYS A 250 -44.42 1.67 7.18
CA LYS A 250 -45.65 2.45 7.20
C LYS A 250 -46.69 1.91 6.21
N ASP A 251 -46.26 1.47 5.03
CA ASP A 251 -47.12 0.89 4.00
C ASP A 251 -47.64 -0.50 4.39
N ALA A 252 -46.84 -1.30 5.12
CA ALA A 252 -47.26 -2.62 5.63
C ALA A 252 -48.23 -2.55 6.84
N ARG A 253 -48.44 -1.37 7.41
CA ARG A 253 -49.37 -1.13 8.54
C ARG A 253 -50.73 -0.57 8.10
N ASN A 254 -50.90 -0.27 6.82
CA ASN A 254 -52.16 0.12 6.21
C ASN A 254 -52.72 -1.03 5.38
#